data_AF-A0A0H4R0V9-F1
#
_entry.id   AF-A0A0H4R0V9-F1
#
_cell.length_a   1.000
_cell.length_b   1.000
_cell.length_c   1.000
_cell.angle_alpha   90.00
_cell.angle_beta   90.00
_cell.angle_gamma   90.00
#
_symmetry.space_group_name_H-M   'P 1'
#
loop_
_entity.id
_entity.type
_entity.pdbx_description
1 polymer ?
#
loop_
_entity_poly.entity_id
_entity_poly.type
_entity_poly.pdbx_seq_one_letter_code
_entity_poly.pdbx_strand_id
1 'polypeptide(L)'
;MKSVGNVLTILSTIFVPAFVVIFILGVPPIVQILIGAAYVYCLYKIIKQYMFSKILIWNGYCYWYLKSLLNTIDFKAVVYSLSIQDHVKLHERISSGEYEKVLDLIPEEQRLMIEQVQKDHFNQRIVKTCQGMGNFTHKRA
;
A
#
# COMPACT_ATOMS: atom_id res chain seq x y z
N MET A 1 -2.90 4.22 6.79
CA MET A 1 -1.49 4.13 7.27
C MET A 1 -1.29 3.44 8.63
N LYS A 2 -2.34 3.01 9.38
CA LYS A 2 -2.15 2.32 10.68
C LYS A 2 -1.78 0.82 10.59
N SER A 3 -2.19 0.12 9.52
CA SER A 3 -2.01 -1.34 9.43
C SER A 3 -0.57 -1.79 9.11
N VAL A 4 0.13 -1.13 8.18
CA VAL A 4 1.51 -1.52 7.80
C VAL A 4 2.52 -1.23 8.93
N GLY A 5 2.33 -0.14 9.67
CA GLY A 5 3.09 0.15 10.88
C GLY A 5 2.90 -0.95 11.92
N ASN A 6 1.64 -1.35 12.19
CA ASN A 6 1.36 -2.46 13.10
C ASN A 6 1.96 -3.79 12.64
N VAL A 7 1.98 -4.13 11.35
CA VAL A 7 2.59 -5.38 10.88
C VAL A 7 4.10 -5.37 11.09
N LEU A 8 4.79 -4.27 10.80
CA LEU A 8 6.23 -4.14 11.03
C LEU A 8 6.56 -4.14 12.54
N THR A 9 5.73 -3.48 13.34
CA THR A 9 5.83 -3.52 14.81
C THR A 9 5.57 -4.92 15.34
N ILE A 10 4.53 -5.63 14.90
CA ILE A 10 4.24 -7.02 15.31
C ILE A 10 5.37 -7.96 14.91
N LEU A 11 5.91 -7.84 13.69
CA LEU A 11 7.10 -8.59 13.25
C LEU A 11 8.30 -8.29 14.15
N SER A 12 8.55 -7.03 14.48
CA SER A 12 9.64 -6.64 15.39
C SER A 12 9.41 -7.15 16.82
N THR A 13 8.22 -6.97 17.38
CA THR A 13 7.91 -7.22 18.80
C THR A 13 7.70 -8.71 19.09
N ILE A 14 7.33 -9.53 18.11
CA ILE A 14 7.14 -10.98 18.30
C ILE A 14 8.35 -11.77 17.76
N PHE A 15 8.84 -11.48 16.55
CA PHE A 15 9.91 -12.30 15.97
C PHE A 15 11.28 -11.98 16.56
N VAL A 16 11.58 -10.74 16.97
CA VAL A 16 12.89 -10.44 17.57
C VAL A 16 13.05 -11.13 18.93
N PRO A 17 12.07 -11.08 19.86
CA PRO A 17 12.19 -11.85 21.11
C PRO A 17 12.19 -13.36 20.89
N ALA A 18 11.37 -13.88 19.97
CA ALA A 18 11.38 -15.31 19.64
C ALA A 18 12.75 -15.76 19.07
N PHE A 19 13.35 -14.94 18.21
CA PHE A 19 14.69 -15.17 17.68
C PHE A 19 15.74 -15.16 18.79
N VAL A 20 15.68 -14.20 19.72
CA VAL A 20 16.59 -14.13 20.87
C VAL A 20 16.43 -15.35 21.78
N VAL A 21 15.20 -15.80 22.05
CA VAL A 21 14.92 -16.98 22.88
C VAL A 21 15.46 -18.27 22.23
N ILE A 22 15.31 -18.41 20.92
CA ILE A 22 15.86 -19.55 20.14
C ILE A 22 17.41 -19.57 20.17
N PHE A 23 18.05 -18.40 20.20
CA PHE A 23 19.51 -18.29 20.33
C PHE A 23 20.02 -18.62 21.74
N ILE A 24 19.20 -18.40 22.78
CA ILE A 24 19.57 -18.67 24.19
C ILE A 24 19.35 -20.16 24.55
N LEU A 25 18.37 -20.84 23.95
CA LEU A 25 17.94 -22.21 24.32
C LEU A 25 18.80 -23.37 23.80
N GLY A 26 20.05 -23.13 23.36
CA GLY A 26 20.96 -24.21 22.94
C GLY A 26 20.52 -24.94 21.66
N VAL A 27 19.71 -24.29 20.82
CA VAL A 27 19.26 -24.82 19.53
C VAL A 27 20.47 -25.07 18.61
N PRO A 28 20.51 -26.19 17.86
CA PRO A 28 21.63 -26.47 16.97
C PRO A 28 21.92 -25.32 15.98
N PRO A 29 23.19 -24.96 15.74
CA PRO A 29 23.55 -23.81 14.89
C PRO A 29 22.93 -23.85 13.49
N ILE A 30 22.77 -25.05 12.92
CA ILE A 30 22.14 -25.25 11.60
C ILE A 30 20.70 -24.75 11.60
N VAL A 31 19.95 -25.03 12.67
CA VAL A 31 18.55 -24.60 12.79
C VAL A 31 18.46 -23.09 12.97
N GLN A 32 19.38 -22.49 13.73
CA GLN A 32 19.48 -21.03 13.88
C GLN A 32 19.76 -20.33 12.54
N ILE A 33 20.68 -20.87 11.72
CA ILE A 33 21.00 -20.33 10.39
C ILE A 33 19.78 -20.44 9.47
N LEU A 34 19.07 -21.57 9.47
CA LEU A 34 17.86 -21.75 8.65
C LEU A 34 16.75 -20.78 9.04
N ILE A 35 16.49 -20.60 10.35
CA ILE A 35 15.49 -19.65 10.85
C ILE A 35 15.90 -18.21 10.53
N GLY A 36 17.19 -17.86 10.69
CA GLY A 36 17.72 -16.56 10.31
C GLY A 36 17.55 -16.28 8.82
N ALA A 37 17.85 -17.24 7.95
CA ALA A 37 17.67 -17.11 6.51
C ALA A 37 16.19 -16.94 6.14
N ALA A 38 15.30 -17.73 6.74
CA ALA A 38 13.85 -17.60 6.53
C ALA A 38 13.33 -16.23 6.97
N TYR A 39 13.81 -15.71 8.11
CA TYR A 39 13.46 -14.39 8.61
C TYR A 39 13.91 -13.27 7.65
N VAL A 40 15.18 -13.28 7.24
CA VAL A 40 15.72 -12.29 6.30
C VAL A 40 14.98 -12.33 4.96
N TYR A 41 14.64 -13.52 4.47
CA TYR A 41 13.86 -13.69 3.25
C TYR A 41 12.45 -13.12 3.36
N CYS A 42 11.74 -13.39 4.46
CA CYS A 42 10.42 -12.80 4.73
C CYS A 42 10.49 -11.27 4.84
N LEU A 43 11.47 -10.76 5.58
CA LEU A 43 11.69 -9.33 5.75
C LEU A 43 11.98 -8.65 4.40
N TYR A 44 12.83 -9.26 3.58
CA TYR A 44 13.11 -8.80 2.22
C TYR A 44 11.83 -8.72 1.37
N LYS A 45 10.98 -9.77 1.39
CA LYS A 45 9.71 -9.76 0.65
C LYS A 45 8.80 -8.62 1.08
N ILE A 46 8.66 -8.38 2.38
CA ILE A 46 7.81 -7.32 2.93
C ILE A 46 8.33 -5.95 2.54
N ILE A 47 9.64 -5.71 2.69
CA ILE A 47 10.27 -4.43 2.32
C ILE A 47 10.11 -4.18 0.81
N LYS A 48 10.38 -5.20 -0.01
CA LYS A 48 10.23 -5.11 -1.48
C LYS A 48 8.81 -4.70 -1.86
N GLN A 49 7.81 -5.35 -1.29
CA GLN A 49 6.40 -5.06 -1.58
C GLN A 49 5.98 -3.66 -1.11
N TYR A 50 6.48 -3.22 0.05
CA TYR A 50 6.26 -1.86 0.55
C TYR A 50 6.88 -0.81 -0.38
N MET A 51 8.12 -1.01 -0.81
CA MET A 51 8.82 -0.11 -1.73
C MET A 51 8.08 0.00 -3.07
N PHE A 52 7.67 -1.13 -3.66
CA PHE A 52 6.90 -1.13 -4.90
C PHE A 52 5.55 -0.45 -4.74
N SER A 53 4.84 -0.64 -3.62
CA SER A 53 3.58 0.05 -3.35
C SER A 53 3.77 1.57 -3.33
N LYS A 54 4.86 2.08 -2.73
CA LYS A 54 5.16 3.51 -2.68
C LYS A 54 5.59 4.08 -4.02
N ILE A 55 6.37 3.33 -4.80
CA ILE A 55 6.78 3.73 -6.15
C ILE A 55 5.56 3.75 -7.09
N LEU A 56 4.66 2.76 -6.98
CA LEU A 56 3.46 2.66 -7.82
C LEU A 56 2.59 3.91 -7.72
N ILE A 57 2.41 4.41 -6.50
CA ILE A 57 1.63 5.63 -6.26
C ILE A 57 2.45 6.90 -6.41
N TRP A 58 3.74 6.87 -6.76
CA TRP A 58 4.58 8.08 -6.81
C TRP A 58 4.33 8.92 -8.06
N ASN A 59 4.10 8.28 -9.21
CA ASN A 59 3.79 8.98 -10.45
C ASN A 59 3.09 8.00 -11.41
N GLY A 60 2.25 8.50 -12.32
CA GLY A 60 1.65 7.70 -13.39
C GLY A 60 2.73 6.99 -14.24
N TYR A 61 3.89 7.61 -14.47
CA TYR A 61 5.02 6.93 -15.13
C TYR A 61 5.55 5.73 -14.35
N CYS A 62 5.65 5.85 -13.02
CA CYS A 62 6.11 4.77 -12.16
C CYS A 62 5.12 3.60 -12.13
N TYR A 63 3.82 3.89 -12.24
CA TYR A 63 2.79 2.85 -12.42
C TYR A 63 3.04 2.03 -13.68
N TRP A 64 3.20 2.68 -14.84
CA TRP A 64 3.43 1.99 -16.11
C TRP A 64 4.73 1.19 -16.10
N TYR A 65 5.79 1.77 -15.51
CA TYR A 65 7.07 1.09 -15.37
C TYR A 65 6.96 -0.17 -14.51
N LEU A 66 6.34 -0.10 -13.33
CA LEU A 66 6.15 -1.26 -12.45
C LEU A 66 5.22 -2.30 -13.04
N LYS A 67 4.17 -1.88 -13.76
CA LYS A 67 3.27 -2.79 -14.48
C LYS A 67 4.00 -3.58 -15.56
N SER A 68 4.96 -2.97 -16.25
CA SER A 68 5.79 -3.63 -17.26
C SER A 68 6.86 -4.53 -16.64
N LEU A 69 7.44 -4.09 -15.53
CA LEU A 69 8.56 -4.78 -14.86
C LEU A 69 8.11 -6.02 -14.07
N LEU A 70 6.93 -5.97 -13.46
CA LEU A 70 6.43 -7.01 -12.57
C LEU A 70 5.56 -8.03 -13.32
N ASN A 71 5.72 -9.29 -12.97
CA ASN A 71 4.77 -10.33 -13.39
C ASN A 71 3.39 -10.06 -12.79
N THR A 72 2.34 -10.56 -13.44
CA THR A 72 0.95 -10.32 -13.03
C THR A 72 0.68 -10.67 -11.55
N ILE A 73 1.29 -11.74 -11.05
CA ILE A 73 1.13 -12.18 -9.64
C ILE A 73 1.74 -11.16 -8.68
N ASP A 74 2.96 -10.68 -8.96
CA ASP A 74 3.65 -9.71 -8.12
C ASP A 74 2.96 -8.34 -8.19
N PHE A 75 2.52 -7.94 -9.39
CA PHE A 75 1.75 -6.72 -9.58
C PHE A 75 0.45 -6.75 -8.78
N LYS A 76 -0.29 -7.87 -8.85
CA LYS A 76 -1.49 -8.10 -8.05
C LYS A 76 -1.16 -7.98 -6.56
N ALA A 77 -0.11 -8.65 -6.07
CA ALA A 77 0.29 -8.55 -4.66
C ALA A 77 0.57 -7.10 -4.23
N VAL A 78 1.25 -6.31 -5.08
CA VAL A 78 1.51 -4.88 -4.81
C VAL A 78 0.21 -4.08 -4.75
N VAL A 79 -0.71 -4.29 -5.70
CA VAL A 79 -2.03 -3.63 -5.72
C VAL A 79 -2.82 -3.96 -4.45
N TYR A 80 -2.84 -5.22 -4.02
CA TYR A 80 -3.52 -5.64 -2.78
C TYR A 80 -2.93 -5.03 -1.52
N SER A 81 -1.62 -4.74 -1.51
CA SER A 81 -0.97 -4.10 -0.35
C SER A 81 -1.20 -2.59 -0.27
N LEU A 82 -1.84 -1.98 -1.27
CA LEU A 82 -2.19 -0.56 -1.22
C LEU A 82 -3.27 -0.33 -0.17
N SER A 83 -3.11 0.76 0.58
CA SER A 83 -4.21 1.21 1.44
C SER A 83 -5.30 1.90 0.62
N ILE A 84 -6.51 2.01 1.16
CA ILE A 84 -7.62 2.72 0.50
C ILE A 84 -7.22 4.14 0.08
N GLN A 85 -6.44 4.86 0.90
CA GLN A 85 -5.93 6.19 0.55
C GLN A 85 -4.90 6.15 -0.59
N ASP A 86 -4.09 5.10 -0.67
CA ASP A 86 -3.14 4.92 -1.75
C ASP A 86 -3.87 4.60 -3.06
N HIS A 87 -4.99 3.87 -3.00
CA HIS A 87 -5.89 3.66 -4.13
C HIS A 87 -6.53 4.97 -4.65
N VAL A 88 -6.95 5.87 -3.76
CA VAL A 88 -7.42 7.22 -4.15
C VAL A 88 -6.30 7.99 -4.87
N LYS A 89 -5.09 8.00 -4.31
CA LYS A 89 -3.93 8.66 -4.93
C LYS A 89 -3.55 8.05 -6.27
N LEU A 90 -3.70 6.74 -6.41
CA LEU A 90 -3.44 6.03 -7.66
C LEU A 90 -4.46 6.45 -8.72
N HIS A 91 -5.75 6.45 -8.39
CA HIS A 91 -6.82 6.88 -9.29
C HIS A 91 -6.60 8.32 -9.79
N GLU A 92 -6.07 9.21 -8.95
CA GLU A 92 -5.74 10.59 -9.37
C GLU A 92 -4.53 10.69 -10.33
N ARG A 93 -3.71 9.64 -10.45
CA ARG A 93 -2.46 9.63 -11.23
C ARG A 93 -2.54 8.85 -12.53
N ILE A 94 -3.55 8.00 -12.68
CA ILE A 94 -3.78 7.21 -13.90
C ILE A 94 -5.17 7.48 -14.47
N SER A 95 -5.42 7.10 -15.72
CA SER A 95 -6.74 7.29 -16.32
C SER A 95 -7.79 6.40 -15.65
N SER A 96 -9.05 6.85 -15.58
CA SER A 96 -10.13 6.09 -14.93
C SER A 96 -10.32 4.69 -15.53
N GLY A 97 -10.21 4.55 -16.85
CA GLY A 97 -10.31 3.24 -17.51
C GLY A 97 -9.12 2.31 -17.22
N GLU A 98 -7.94 2.86 -16.90
CA GLU A 98 -6.81 2.03 -16.46
C GLU A 98 -6.94 1.67 -14.98
N TYR A 99 -7.50 2.57 -14.17
CA TYR A 99 -7.81 2.29 -12.77
C TYR A 99 -8.90 1.23 -12.61
N GLU A 100 -9.89 1.17 -13.51
CA GLU A 100 -10.91 0.12 -13.52
C GLU A 100 -10.28 -1.28 -13.63
N LYS A 101 -9.29 -1.44 -14.52
CA LYS A 101 -8.52 -2.70 -14.63
C LYS A 101 -7.76 -3.02 -13.34
N VAL A 102 -7.35 -2.01 -12.57
CA VAL A 102 -6.71 -2.22 -11.26
C VAL A 102 -7.73 -2.69 -10.23
N LEU A 103 -8.96 -2.16 -10.26
CA LEU A 103 -10.05 -2.59 -9.38
C LEU A 103 -10.49 -4.02 -9.67
N ASP A 104 -10.47 -4.45 -10.93
CA ASP A 104 -10.81 -5.83 -11.32
C ASP A 104 -9.84 -6.88 -10.77
N LEU A 105 -8.63 -6.46 -10.36
CA LEU A 105 -7.68 -7.34 -9.71
C LEU A 105 -8.04 -7.60 -8.25
N ILE A 106 -8.86 -6.77 -7.62
CA ILE A 106 -9.17 -6.76 -6.18
C ILE A 106 -10.47 -7.55 -5.95
N PRO A 107 -10.66 -8.24 -4.80
CA PRO A 107 -11.90 -8.92 -4.50
C PRO A 107 -13.04 -7.92 -4.33
N GLU A 108 -14.24 -8.31 -4.72
CA GLU A 108 -15.43 -7.46 -4.78
C GLU A 108 -15.73 -6.72 -3.46
N GLU A 109 -15.59 -7.41 -2.32
CA GLU A 109 -15.81 -6.81 -0.99
C GLU A 109 -14.91 -5.58 -0.72
N GLN A 110 -13.64 -5.66 -1.11
CA GLN A 110 -12.69 -4.56 -0.92
C GLN A 110 -12.89 -3.45 -1.95
N ARG A 111 -13.28 -3.82 -3.18
CA ARG A 111 -13.61 -2.87 -4.25
C ARG A 111 -14.73 -1.92 -3.81
N LEU A 112 -15.80 -2.45 -3.24
CA LEU A 112 -16.94 -1.65 -2.76
C LEU A 112 -16.51 -0.63 -1.69
N MET A 113 -15.64 -1.03 -0.76
CA MET A 113 -15.10 -0.12 0.26
C MET A 113 -14.25 1.00 -0.35
N ILE A 114 -13.41 0.69 -1.34
CA ILE A 114 -12.58 1.68 -2.03
C ILE A 114 -13.45 2.67 -2.81
N GLU A 115 -14.44 2.17 -3.55
CA GLU A 115 -15.35 3.00 -4.34
C GLU A 115 -16.17 3.95 -3.46
N GLN A 116 -16.63 3.48 -2.29
CA GLN A 116 -17.36 4.32 -1.35
C GLN A 116 -16.48 5.47 -0.82
N VAL A 117 -15.25 5.16 -0.39
CA VAL A 117 -14.32 6.19 0.10
C VAL A 117 -13.91 7.17 -1.01
N GLN A 118 -13.82 6.71 -2.27
CA GLN A 118 -13.56 7.58 -3.40
C GLN A 118 -14.71 8.56 -3.66
N LYS A 119 -15.97 8.10 -3.59
CA LYS A 119 -17.15 8.98 -3.71
C LYS A 119 -17.15 10.05 -2.61
N ASP A 120 -16.87 9.67 -1.38
CA ASP A 120 -16.80 10.61 -0.26
C ASP A 120 -15.69 11.64 -0.43
N HIS A 121 -14.51 11.20 -0.89
CA HIS A 121 -13.37 12.09 -1.15
C HIS A 121 -13.66 13.08 -2.29
N PHE A 122 -14.36 12.63 -3.33
CA PHE A 122 -14.79 13.47 -4.44
C PHE A 122 -15.81 14.52 -3.98
N ASN A 123 -16.83 14.11 -3.21
CA ASN A 123 -17.83 15.02 -2.65
C ASN A 123 -17.18 16.10 -1.76
N GLN A 124 -16.20 15.72 -0.94
CA GLN A 124 -15.44 16.68 -0.13
C GLN A 124 -14.64 17.69 -0.98
N ARG A 125 -14.06 17.25 -2.12
CA ARG A 125 -13.37 18.18 -3.03
C ARG A 125 -14.35 19.18 -3.64
N ILE A 126 -15.51 18.72 -4.12
CA ILE A 126 -16.55 19.62 -4.67
C ILE A 126 -16.96 20.66 -3.64
N VAL A 127 -17.27 20.25 -2.41
CA VAL A 127 -17.67 21.17 -1.33
C VAL A 127 -16.58 22.22 -1.08
N LYS A 128 -15.30 21.83 -1.02
CA LYS A 128 -14.18 22.77 -0.86
C LYS A 128 -14.03 23.74 -2.03
N THR A 129 -14.20 23.26 -3.27
CA THR A 129 -14.15 24.12 -4.45
C THR A 129 -15.31 25.12 -4.46
N CYS A 130 -16.52 24.70 -4.10
CA CYS A 130 -17.69 25.58 -3.98
C CYS A 130 -17.53 26.63 -2.86
N GLN A 131 -16.95 26.24 -1.70
CA GLN A 131 -16.65 27.18 -0.61
C GLN A 131 -15.54 28.18 -0.97
N GLY A 132 -14.52 27.73 -1.72
CA GLY A 132 -13.46 28.60 -2.23
C GLY A 132 -13.95 29.64 -3.23
N MET A 133 -14.93 29.29 -4.07
CA MET A 133 -15.56 30.22 -5.02
C MET A 133 -16.42 31.30 -4.34
N GLY A 134 -17.01 31.02 -3.17
CA GLY A 134 -17.75 32.01 -2.37
C GLY A 134 -16.89 33.15 -1.80
N ASN A 135 -15.57 32.95 -1.67
CA ASN A 135 -14.64 33.99 -1.19
C ASN A 135 -14.10 34.89 -2.32
N PHE A 136 -14.33 34.55 -3.60
CA PHE A 136 -13.91 35.38 -4.73
C PHE A 136 -14.93 36.47 -5.08
N THR A 137 -16.18 36.35 -4.64
CA THR A 137 -17.24 37.35 -4.92
C THR A 137 -17.24 38.55 -3.96
N HIS A 138 -16.47 38.53 -2.88
CA HIS A 138 -16.42 39.64 -1.91
C HIS A 138 -15.19 40.58 -2.02
N LYS A 139 -14.31 40.37 -3.01
CA LYS A 139 -13.12 41.23 -3.25
C LYS A 139 -13.22 42.12 -4.51
N ARG A 140 -14.43 42.36 -5.02
CA ARG A 140 -14.70 43.41 -6.01
C ARG A 140 -15.83 44.30 -5.49
N ALA A 141 -15.51 45.17 -4.56
CA ALA A 141 -16.28 46.37 -4.23
C ALA A 141 -15.28 47.46 -3.87
#